data_AF-A0A1M6C7B1-F1
#
_entry.id   AF-A0A1M6C7B1-F1
#
_cell.length_a   1.000
_cell.length_b   1.000
_cell.length_c   1.000
_cell.angle_alpha   90.00
_cell.angle_beta   90.00
_cell.angle_gamma   90.00
#
_symmetry.space_group_name_H-M   'P 1'
#
loop_
_entity.id
_entity.type
_entity.pdbx_description
1 polymer ?
#
loop_
_entity_poly.entity_id
_entity_poly.type
_entity_poly.pdbx_seq_one_letter_code
_entity_poly.pdbx_strand_id
1 'polypeptide(L)'
;MKKIVTFSFFALCLSLLLSLAPLATQAQCSMCKTQVESARSDKGEYDTSGLNSGILYLMTVPYILIGAVGYFWYRNTHAKK
;
A
#
# COMPACT_ATOMS: atom_id res chain seq x y z
N MET A 1 0.11 -28.54 32.75
CA MET A 1 -0.84 -27.56 32.18
C MET A 1 -0.16 -26.30 31.67
N LYS A 2 0.62 -25.56 32.49
CA LYS A 2 1.30 -24.32 32.05
C LYS A 2 2.15 -24.50 30.78
N LYS A 3 3.00 -25.53 30.72
CA LYS A 3 3.86 -25.81 29.55
C LYS A 3 3.10 -26.08 28.24
N ILE A 4 1.90 -26.67 28.32
CA ILE A 4 1.05 -26.95 27.15
C ILE A 4 0.37 -25.66 26.69
N VAL A 5 -0.09 -24.82 27.62
CA VAL A 5 -0.67 -23.51 27.30
C VAL A 5 0.39 -22.58 26.70
N THR A 6 1.61 -22.55 27.25
CA THR A 6 2.70 -21.73 26.69
C THR A 6 3.12 -22.24 25.31
N PHE A 7 3.18 -23.55 25.11
CA PHE A 7 3.49 -24.14 23.80
C PHE A 7 2.39 -23.87 22.77
N SER A 8 1.11 -23.98 23.16
CA SER A 8 -0.03 -23.67 22.30
C SER A 8 -0.10 -22.19 21.95
N PHE A 9 0.16 -21.29 22.91
CA PHE A 9 0.23 -19.85 22.67
C PHE A 9 1.40 -19.49 21.74
N PHE A 10 2.57 -20.11 21.93
CA PHE A 10 3.72 -19.91 21.05
C PHE A 10 3.43 -20.41 19.62
N ALA A 11 2.79 -21.58 19.47
CA ALA A 11 2.40 -22.11 18.17
C ALA A 11 1.36 -21.24 17.46
N LEU A 12 0.39 -20.68 18.21
CA LEU A 12 -0.61 -19.74 17.68
C LEU A 12 0.02 -18.41 17.25
N CYS A 13 0.94 -17.86 18.05
CA CYS A 13 1.69 -16.66 17.68
C CYS A 13 2.53 -16.89 16.43
N LEU A 14 3.19 -18.05 16.35
CA LEU A 14 4.04 -18.41 15.21
C LEU A 14 3.21 -18.61 13.93
N SER A 15 2.02 -19.23 14.01
CA SER A 15 1.14 -19.38 12.85
C SER A 15 0.57 -18.05 12.37
N LEU A 16 0.25 -17.13 13.29
CA LEU A 16 -0.18 -15.78 12.96
C LEU A 16 0.95 -14.97 12.32
N LEU A 17 2.18 -15.07 12.81
CA LEU A 17 3.34 -14.42 12.19
C LEU A 17 3.61 -14.95 10.78
N LEU A 18 3.43 -16.26 10.57
CA LEU A 18 3.65 -16.89 9.27
C LEU A 18 2.54 -16.55 8.25
N SER A 19 1.33 -16.22 8.68
CA SER A 19 0.26 -15.77 7.79
C SER A 19 0.45 -14.34 7.28
N LEU A 20 1.32 -13.56 7.93
CA LEU A 20 1.77 -12.25 7.45
C LEU A 20 2.97 -12.35 6.49
N ALA A 21 3.52 -13.55 6.26
CA ALA A 21 4.62 -13.72 5.32
C ALA A 21 4.15 -13.37 3.89
N PRO A 22 4.92 -12.56 3.14
CA PRO A 22 4.56 -12.23 1.77
C PRO A 22 4.59 -13.50 0.92
N LEU A 23 3.44 -13.95 0.42
CA LEU A 23 3.41 -14.99 -0.59
C LEU A 23 4.05 -14.43 -1.87
N ALA A 24 4.79 -15.28 -2.59
CA ALA A 24 5.26 -14.98 -3.94
C ALA A 24 4.03 -14.85 -4.86
N THR A 25 3.43 -13.67 -4.86
CA THR A 25 2.30 -13.35 -5.73
C THR A 25 2.83 -13.10 -7.13
N GLN A 26 2.30 -13.81 -8.13
CA GLN A 26 2.32 -13.31 -9.50
C GLN A 26 1.64 -11.94 -9.46
N ALA A 27 2.35 -10.89 -9.88
CA ALA A 27 1.98 -9.49 -9.66
C ALA A 27 0.46 -9.24 -9.66
N GLN A 28 -0.10 -8.88 -8.51
CA GLN A 28 -1.52 -8.52 -8.33
C GLN A 28 -1.88 -7.15 -8.94
N CYS A 29 -1.14 -6.70 -9.97
CA CYS A 29 -1.38 -5.46 -10.68
C CYS A 29 -1.76 -5.74 -12.14
N SER A 30 -2.91 -6.38 -12.36
CA SER A 30 -3.56 -6.42 -13.68
C SER A 30 -4.42 -5.18 -13.95
N MET A 31 -4.26 -4.06 -13.22
CA MET A 31 -4.93 -2.82 -13.63
C MET A 31 -4.03 -1.99 -14.55
N CYS A 32 -2.77 -1.75 -14.18
CA CYS A 32 -1.88 -0.93 -15.00
C CYS A 32 -1.40 -1.65 -16.27
N LYS A 33 -1.12 -2.96 -16.19
CA LYS A 33 -0.63 -3.74 -17.34
C LYS A 33 -1.69 -3.86 -18.44
N THR A 34 -2.92 -4.17 -18.07
CA THR A 34 -4.04 -4.40 -19.00
C THR A 34 -4.46 -3.10 -19.69
N GLN A 35 -4.52 -1.98 -18.96
CA GLN A 35 -4.79 -0.67 -19.57
C GLN A 35 -3.68 -0.25 -20.54
N VAL A 36 -2.42 -0.55 -20.24
CA VAL A 36 -1.27 -0.28 -21.12
C VAL A 36 -1.25 -1.19 -22.34
N GLU A 37 -1.57 -2.48 -22.19
CA GLU A 37 -1.65 -3.42 -23.31
C GLU A 37 -2.86 -3.12 -24.21
N SER A 38 -4.01 -2.72 -23.65
CA SER A 38 -5.17 -2.22 -24.40
C SER A 38 -4.83 -0.93 -25.16
N ALA A 39 -4.16 0.03 -24.51
CA ALA A 39 -3.71 1.27 -25.12
C ALA A 39 -2.67 1.06 -26.23
N ARG A 40 -1.80 0.05 -26.10
CA ARG A 40 -0.84 -0.36 -27.16
C ARG A 40 -1.49 -1.08 -28.34
N SER A 41 -2.63 -1.75 -28.11
CA SER A 41 -3.34 -2.54 -29.12
C SER A 41 -4.24 -1.68 -30.00
N ASP A 42 -4.70 -0.54 -29.49
CA ASP A 42 -5.28 0.51 -30.31
C ASP A 42 -4.16 1.20 -31.11
N LYS A 43 -4.33 1.29 -32.43
CA LYS A 43 -3.35 1.86 -33.38
C LYS A 43 -3.11 3.37 -33.22
N GLY A 44 -3.56 3.96 -32.11
CA GLY A 44 -3.28 5.32 -31.71
C GLY A 44 -2.01 5.33 -30.86
N GLU A 45 -1.14 6.29 -31.13
CA GLU A 45 0.17 6.47 -30.49
C GLU A 45 0.05 6.74 -28.98
N TYR A 46 -0.23 5.70 -28.19
CA TYR A 46 -0.34 5.81 -26.75
C TYR A 46 1.07 5.75 -26.15
N ASP A 47 1.57 6.91 -25.75
CA ASP A 47 2.87 7.03 -25.08
C ASP A 47 2.80 6.45 -23.66
N THR A 48 3.25 5.21 -23.54
CA THR A 48 3.31 4.46 -22.28
C THR A 48 4.49 4.85 -21.38
N SER A 49 5.39 5.74 -21.82
CA SER A 49 6.61 6.11 -21.07
C SER A 49 6.32 6.92 -19.80
N GLY A 50 5.16 7.60 -19.73
CA GLY A 50 4.77 8.48 -18.62
C GLY A 50 4.07 7.79 -17.42
N LEU A 51 3.83 6.48 -17.47
CA LEU A 51 3.00 5.80 -16.46
C LEU A 51 3.60 5.86 -15.04
N ASN A 52 4.91 5.65 -14.90
CA ASN A 52 5.57 5.68 -13.59
C ASN A 52 5.47 7.09 -12.95
N SER A 53 5.60 8.13 -13.76
CA SER A 53 5.40 9.52 -13.32
C SER A 53 3.95 9.77 -12.88
N GLY A 54 2.96 9.17 -13.56
CA GLY A 54 1.55 9.23 -13.16
C GLY A 54 1.28 8.54 -11.82
N ILE A 55 1.89 7.37 -11.57
CA ILE A 55 1.78 6.67 -10.29
C ILE A 55 2.37 7.52 -9.16
N LEU A 56 3.57 8.07 -9.36
CA LEU A 56 4.21 8.95 -8.38
C LEU A 56 3.36 10.20 -8.10
N TYR A 57 2.76 10.79 -9.13
CA TYR A 57 1.87 11.94 -8.98
C TYR A 57 0.64 11.61 -8.12
N LEU A 58 -0.05 10.50 -8.41
CA LEU A 58 -1.24 10.07 -7.66
C LEU A 58 -0.89 9.66 -6.23
N MET A 59 0.24 9.00 -6.01
CA MET A 59 0.71 8.65 -4.67
C MET A 59 1.10 9.86 -3.83
N THR A 60 1.48 10.98 -4.44
CA THR A 60 1.86 12.21 -3.70
C THR A 60 0.66 12.82 -2.96
N VAL A 61 -0.54 12.70 -3.51
CA VAL A 61 -1.79 13.26 -2.96
C VAL A 61 -2.09 12.82 -1.52
N PRO A 62 -2.14 11.51 -1.19
CA PRO A 62 -2.44 11.07 0.17
C PRO A 62 -1.39 11.55 1.19
N TYR A 63 -0.11 11.64 0.82
CA TYR A 63 0.93 12.16 1.74
C TYR A 63 0.73 13.65 2.06
N ILE A 64 0.40 14.45 1.04
CA ILE A 64 0.10 15.88 1.24
C ILE A 64 -1.14 16.04 2.13
N LEU A 65 -2.20 15.26 1.88
CA LEU A 65 -3.43 15.32 2.67
C LEU A 65 -3.19 14.98 4.15
N ILE A 66 -2.44 13.90 4.42
CA ILE A 66 -2.08 13.50 5.79
C ILE A 66 -1.25 14.61 6.45
N GLY A 67 -0.26 15.16 5.75
CA GLY A 67 0.57 16.26 6.26
C GLY A 67 -0.26 17.51 6.59
N ALA A 68 -1.19 17.89 5.73
CA ALA A 68 -2.08 19.03 5.94
C ALA A 68 -2.98 18.81 7.16
N VAL A 69 -3.64 17.64 7.25
CA VAL A 69 -4.48 17.28 8.39
C VAL A 69 -3.68 17.29 9.70
N GLY A 70 -2.48 16.67 9.69
CA GLY A 70 -1.58 16.65 10.85
C GLY A 70 -1.14 18.04 11.28
N TYR A 71 -0.80 18.92 10.33
CA TYR A 71 -0.44 20.31 10.60
C TYR A 71 -1.58 21.11 11.25
N PHE A 72 -2.79 21.04 10.67
CA PHE A 72 -3.96 21.73 11.24
C PHE A 72 -4.35 21.17 12.60
N TRP A 73 -4.26 19.84 12.78
CA TRP A 73 -4.53 19.21 14.06
C TRP A 73 -3.55 19.68 15.13
N TYR A 74 -2.25 19.62 14.87
CA TYR A 74 -1.20 20.11 15.78
C TYR A 74 -1.40 21.59 16.11
N ARG A 75 -1.65 22.43 15.10
CA ARG A 75 -1.90 23.85 15.33
C ARG A 75 -3.14 24.06 16.19
N ASN A 76 -4.22 23.32 15.98
CA ASN A 76 -5.44 23.45 16.76
C ASN A 76 -5.29 22.93 18.21
N THR A 77 -4.55 21.84 18.42
CA THR A 77 -4.29 21.31 19.78
C THR A 77 -3.31 22.16 20.57
N HIS A 78 -2.40 22.86 19.90
CA HIS A 78 -1.38 23.71 20.53
C HIS A 78 -1.68 25.23 20.42
N ALA A 79 -2.82 25.62 19.84
CA ALA A 79 -3.19 27.03 19.65
C ALA A 79 -3.52 27.80 20.94
N LYS A 80 -3.67 27.14 22.11
CA LYS A 80 -3.77 27.81 23.42
C LYS A 80 -3.23 26.94 24.57
N LYS A 81 -2.02 27.29 25.03
CA LYS A 81 -1.82 27.72 26.42
C LYS A 81 -1.76 29.24 26.41
#